data_AF-A0A5B8ILC6-F1
#
_entry.id   AF-A0A5B8ILC6-F1
#
_cell.length_a   1.000
_cell.length_b   1.000
_cell.length_c   1.000
_cell.angle_alpha   90.00
_cell.angle_beta   90.00
_cell.angle_gamma   90.00
#
_symmetry.space_group_name_H-M   'P 1'
#
loop_
_entity.id
_entity.type
_entity.pdbx_description
1 polymer ?
#
loop_
_entity_poly.entity_id
_entity_poly.type
_entity_poly.pdbx_seq_one_letter_code
_entity_poly.pdbx_strand_id
1 'polypeptide(L)'
;MAGQERTGHPQRHDHDQQPQRGLRPRPPQGPPSPGCPLSRTAGETHSGGQGMEELIDAVGRGARWVGRAAVNLYELVGPTPDEEREPGKRKRRGRQRPLTEEELREAEADLGIALPEEYRAYLLDPPADGLLNPLSRTADGWRWATTYDIAYDLLATDFPHPDSYRAAGDSPENREPRQDDFPHDAAFDKAWTAWNAEEEEWQRRKNAGAIVLRDAGSGLPALLAVTGPLKGTVWFDGRANGGPILPLRRSGLPGTFGEWLAEGTPSKPW
;
A
#
# COMPACT_ATOMS: atom_id res chain seq x y z
N MET A 1 19.14 -14.06 77.46
CA MET A 1 19.31 -12.59 77.50
C MET A 1 18.66 -12.09 76.21
N ALA A 2 17.40 -11.66 76.13
CA ALA A 2 16.58 -10.76 76.98
C ALA A 2 16.83 -9.26 76.67
N GLY A 3 15.75 -8.52 76.36
CA GLY A 3 15.71 -7.16 75.79
C GLY A 3 15.13 -7.17 74.36
N GLN A 4 13.92 -6.69 74.01
CA GLN A 4 13.10 -5.58 74.54
C GLN A 4 13.91 -4.28 74.63
N GLU A 5 13.56 -3.12 74.06
CA GLU A 5 12.32 -2.56 73.49
C GLU A 5 12.69 -1.43 72.48
N ARG A 6 11.86 -0.55 71.88
CA ARG A 6 10.46 -0.13 72.12
C ARG A 6 9.77 0.39 70.82
N THR A 7 8.47 0.62 70.90
CA THR A 7 7.49 1.24 70.00
C THR A 7 7.72 2.72 69.61
N GLY A 8 7.22 3.17 68.46
CA GLY A 8 7.15 4.61 68.09
C GLY A 8 6.31 4.92 66.84
N HIS A 9 4.99 5.07 67.00
CA HIS A 9 4.06 5.54 65.97
C HIS A 9 3.33 6.78 66.51
N PRO A 10 3.20 7.87 65.72
CA PRO A 10 1.98 8.66 65.86
C PRO A 10 1.37 9.14 64.52
N GLN A 11 0.06 8.93 64.45
CA GLN A 11 -1.00 9.81 63.93
C GLN A 11 -0.86 10.52 62.56
N ARG A 12 -1.80 10.10 61.70
CA ARG A 12 -2.54 10.88 60.71
C ARG A 12 -2.80 12.34 61.11
N HIS A 13 -2.76 13.22 60.12
CA HIS A 13 -3.68 14.36 60.03
C HIS A 13 -4.41 14.32 58.69
N ASP A 14 -5.73 14.14 58.73
CA ASP A 14 -6.62 14.49 57.62
C ASP A 14 -6.68 16.02 57.50
N HIS A 15 -6.68 16.53 56.26
CA HIS A 15 -7.17 17.87 55.95
C HIS A 15 -7.92 17.85 54.60
N ASP A 16 -9.25 17.87 54.69
CA ASP A 16 -10.14 18.18 53.59
C ASP A 16 -9.82 19.56 52.99
N GLN A 17 -9.56 19.63 51.68
CA GLN A 17 -9.75 20.83 50.87
C GLN A 17 -10.27 20.51 49.46
N GLN A 18 -11.59 20.30 49.36
CA GLN A 18 -12.38 20.89 48.27
C GLN A 18 -13.02 22.19 48.84
N PRO A 19 -13.26 23.26 48.05
CA PRO A 19 -13.73 23.23 46.65
C PRO A 19 -12.89 24.14 45.71
N GLN A 20 -13.16 24.24 44.41
CA GLN A 20 -14.15 25.15 43.80
C GLN A 20 -14.52 24.66 42.39
N ARG A 21 -15.81 24.62 42.05
CA ARG A 21 -16.26 24.32 40.68
C ARG A 21 -16.03 25.53 39.78
N GLY A 22 -15.09 25.42 38.84
CA GLY A 22 -14.90 26.41 37.78
C GLY A 22 -16.18 26.58 36.95
N LEU A 23 -16.77 27.77 37.00
CA LEU A 23 -17.93 28.15 36.18
C LEU A 23 -17.52 28.18 34.70
N ARG A 24 -18.20 27.40 33.86
CA ARG A 24 -18.07 27.53 32.40
C ARG A 24 -18.67 28.86 31.95
N PRO A 25 -17.99 29.66 31.09
CA PRO A 25 -18.60 30.84 30.51
C PRO A 25 -19.78 30.44 29.61
N ARG A 26 -20.89 31.18 29.70
CA ARG A 26 -21.99 31.09 28.72
C ARG A 26 -21.48 31.62 27.37
N PRO A 27 -21.77 30.96 26.23
CA PRO A 27 -21.59 31.59 24.94
C PRO A 27 -22.57 32.77 24.78
N PRO A 28 -22.18 33.84 24.05
CA PRO A 28 -23.08 34.96 23.78
C PRO A 28 -24.28 34.49 22.92
N GLN A 29 -25.47 34.97 23.26
CA GLN A 29 -26.67 34.75 22.44
C GLN A 29 -26.58 35.66 21.20
N GLY A 30 -26.49 35.05 20.02
CA GLY A 30 -26.64 35.78 18.75
C GLY A 30 -28.09 36.19 18.49
N PRO A 31 -28.32 37.24 17.68
CA PRO A 31 -29.66 37.68 17.30
C PRO A 31 -30.40 36.64 16.44
N PRO A 32 -31.74 36.64 16.44
CA PRO A 32 -32.55 35.61 15.77
C PRO A 32 -32.53 35.70 14.24
N SER A 33 -32.51 34.54 13.59
CA SER A 33 -32.64 34.40 12.13
C SER A 33 -34.03 34.80 11.61
N PRO A 34 -34.12 35.60 10.53
CA PRO A 34 -35.39 35.88 9.88
C PRO A 34 -35.79 34.79 8.86
N GLY A 35 -36.87 34.08 9.17
CA GLY A 35 -37.93 33.69 8.21
C GLY A 35 -37.61 32.73 7.05
N CYS A 36 -37.93 31.45 7.22
CA CYS A 36 -38.42 30.64 6.09
C CYS A 36 -39.88 30.99 5.77
N PRO A 37 -40.26 31.15 4.48
CA PRO A 37 -41.61 30.90 4.02
C PRO A 37 -41.74 29.45 3.51
N LEU A 38 -42.74 28.73 4.03
CA LEU A 38 -43.15 27.42 3.54
C LEU A 38 -43.82 27.54 2.17
N SER A 39 -43.63 26.56 1.29
CA SER A 39 -44.68 26.10 0.37
C SER A 39 -44.47 24.65 -0.03
N ARG A 40 -45.57 23.88 0.05
CA ARG A 40 -45.65 22.49 -0.40
C ARG A 40 -45.86 22.44 -1.91
N THR A 41 -45.26 21.44 -2.54
CA THR A 41 -45.96 20.63 -3.55
C THR A 41 -45.54 19.18 -3.38
N ALA A 42 -46.53 18.28 -3.42
CA ALA A 42 -46.28 16.84 -3.45
C ALA A 42 -46.02 16.39 -4.89
N GLY A 43 -45.22 15.34 -5.05
CA GLY A 43 -44.91 14.72 -6.34
C GLY A 43 -44.19 13.40 -6.12
N GLU A 44 -44.94 12.30 -6.09
CA GLU A 44 -44.37 10.96 -6.04
C GLU A 44 -43.82 10.54 -7.41
N THR A 45 -42.69 9.84 -7.40
CA THR A 45 -42.44 8.52 -8.03
C THR A 45 -41.03 8.39 -8.63
N HIS A 46 -40.62 7.14 -8.85
CA HIS A 46 -39.45 6.67 -9.61
C HIS A 46 -38.05 6.77 -8.96
N SER A 47 -37.77 5.75 -8.15
CA SER A 47 -36.72 4.75 -8.41
C SER A 47 -35.71 5.07 -9.53
N GLY A 48 -34.43 5.16 -9.18
CA GLY A 48 -33.32 5.15 -10.14
C GLY A 48 -31.97 5.34 -9.45
N GLY A 49 -31.17 4.27 -9.32
CA GLY A 49 -29.82 4.36 -8.76
C GLY A 49 -28.85 4.97 -9.77
N GLN A 50 -28.61 6.28 -9.70
CA GLN A 50 -27.61 6.98 -10.50
C GLN A 50 -26.51 7.55 -9.58
N GLY A 51 -25.42 6.80 -9.46
CA GLY A 51 -24.24 7.21 -8.68
C GLY A 51 -22.93 6.50 -9.07
N MET A 52 -22.96 5.59 -10.05
CA MET A 52 -21.80 4.84 -10.53
C MET A 52 -21.54 5.05 -12.03
N GLU A 53 -22.57 5.34 -12.84
CA GLU A 53 -22.41 5.50 -14.29
C GLU A 53 -21.79 6.85 -14.71
N GLU A 54 -21.96 7.94 -13.94
CA GLU A 54 -21.26 9.21 -14.23
C GLU A 54 -19.73 9.09 -14.13
N LEU A 55 -19.22 8.18 -13.27
CA LEU A 55 -17.80 7.86 -13.19
C LEU A 55 -17.30 7.09 -14.43
N ILE A 56 -18.14 6.24 -15.02
CA ILE A 56 -17.83 5.51 -16.27
C ILE A 56 -17.88 6.46 -17.47
N ASP A 57 -18.84 7.38 -17.51
CA ASP A 57 -19.04 8.32 -18.61
C ASP A 57 -18.05 9.51 -18.57
N ALA A 58 -17.46 9.80 -17.42
CA ALA A 58 -16.29 10.69 -17.31
C ALA A 58 -15.05 10.10 -18.00
N VAL A 59 -14.78 8.80 -17.81
CA VAL A 59 -13.70 8.08 -18.51
C VAL A 59 -14.02 7.93 -20.01
N GLY A 60 -15.28 7.65 -20.36
CA GLY A 60 -15.74 7.51 -21.75
C GLY A 60 -15.74 8.79 -22.61
N ARG A 61 -15.63 9.98 -22.00
CA ARG A 61 -15.56 11.26 -22.73
C ARG A 61 -14.15 11.72 -23.10
N GLY A 62 -13.09 11.18 -22.48
CA GLY A 62 -11.71 11.43 -22.91
C GLY A 62 -11.32 10.71 -24.20
N ALA A 63 -11.95 9.56 -24.49
CA ALA A 63 -11.55 8.64 -25.56
C ALA A 63 -12.01 9.00 -26.98
N ARG A 64 -12.36 10.27 -27.28
CA ARG A 64 -12.99 10.67 -28.56
C ARG A 64 -12.31 11.84 -29.28
N TRP A 65 -10.98 11.95 -29.26
CA TRP A 65 -10.25 12.85 -30.17
C TRP A 65 -8.81 12.44 -30.53
N VAL A 66 -8.59 11.19 -30.95
CA VAL A 66 -7.36 10.83 -31.71
C VAL A 66 -7.77 10.12 -33.01
N GLY A 67 -8.19 10.90 -33.99
CA GLY A 67 -8.46 10.43 -35.34
C GLY A 67 -7.35 10.83 -36.30
N ARG A 68 -6.70 9.84 -36.93
CA ARG A 68 -5.76 9.95 -38.08
C ARG A 68 -4.30 10.37 -37.78
N ALA A 69 -3.64 9.63 -36.90
CA ALA A 69 -2.18 9.43 -37.00
C ALA A 69 -1.72 8.01 -36.57
N ALA A 70 -2.52 7.27 -35.80
CA ALA A 70 -2.14 5.97 -35.23
C ALA A 70 -2.87 4.75 -35.83
N VAL A 71 -3.14 4.74 -37.14
CA VAL A 71 -3.72 3.58 -37.85
C VAL A 71 -2.67 2.90 -38.72
N ASN A 72 -1.58 2.38 -38.10
CA ASN A 72 -0.88 1.17 -38.57
C ASN A 72 0.18 0.62 -37.58
N LEU A 73 -0.23 0.13 -36.40
CA LEU A 73 0.66 -0.68 -35.54
C LEU A 73 -0.02 -1.89 -34.87
N TYR A 74 -1.24 -2.24 -35.31
CA TYR A 74 -1.96 -3.45 -34.87
C TYR A 74 -2.24 -4.47 -36.00
N GLU A 75 -1.86 -4.17 -37.25
CA GLU A 75 -1.91 -5.12 -38.39
C GLU A 75 -0.51 -5.51 -38.94
N LEU A 76 0.57 -4.96 -38.36
CA LEU A 76 1.96 -5.43 -38.60
C LEU A 76 2.47 -6.40 -37.52
N VAL A 77 1.58 -6.83 -36.62
CA VAL A 77 1.75 -8.03 -35.82
C VAL A 77 0.66 -8.97 -36.30
N GLY A 78 1.03 -10.02 -37.05
CA GLY A 78 0.12 -11.13 -37.34
C GLY A 78 -0.38 -11.78 -36.05
N PRO A 79 -1.31 -12.76 -36.10
CA PRO A 79 -1.86 -13.38 -34.90
C PRO A 79 -0.75 -13.71 -33.90
N THR A 80 -0.79 -13.08 -32.73
CA THR A 80 0.24 -13.26 -31.71
C THR A 80 0.37 -14.75 -31.44
N PRO A 81 1.59 -15.34 -31.48
CA PRO A 81 1.77 -16.78 -31.37
C PRO A 81 1.54 -17.25 -29.93
N ASP A 82 0.29 -17.24 -29.51
CA ASP A 82 -0.21 -17.72 -28.22
C ASP A 82 -0.50 -19.24 -28.26
N GLU A 83 -0.18 -19.91 -29.38
CA GLU A 83 -0.32 -21.36 -29.58
C GLU A 83 1.02 -22.14 -29.65
N GLU A 84 2.18 -21.47 -29.59
CA GLU A 84 3.50 -22.13 -29.49
C GLU A 84 4.30 -21.77 -28.23
N ARG A 85 3.65 -21.21 -27.20
CA ARG A 85 4.25 -21.12 -25.87
C ARG A 85 4.22 -22.48 -25.18
N GLU A 86 5.18 -23.34 -25.56
CA GLU A 86 5.56 -24.61 -24.92
C GLU A 86 4.97 -24.76 -23.50
N PRO A 87 3.96 -25.62 -23.27
CA PRO A 87 3.33 -25.84 -21.97
C PRO A 87 4.26 -26.68 -21.06
N GLY A 88 5.46 -26.14 -20.81
CA GLY A 88 6.65 -26.96 -20.63
C GLY A 88 7.84 -26.28 -19.95
N LYS A 89 7.62 -25.22 -19.13
CA LYS A 89 8.47 -24.81 -17.98
C LYS A 89 7.90 -23.59 -17.25
N ARG A 90 6.87 -23.79 -16.42
CA ARG A 90 6.80 -22.97 -15.19
C ARG A 90 8.06 -23.29 -14.41
N LYS A 91 8.99 -22.34 -14.23
CA LYS A 91 10.08 -22.50 -13.25
C LYS A 91 9.40 -22.89 -11.94
N ARG A 92 9.69 -24.09 -11.43
CA ARG A 92 9.20 -24.49 -10.10
C ARG A 92 9.64 -23.38 -9.14
N ARG A 93 8.68 -22.79 -8.43
CA ARG A 93 9.01 -21.81 -7.40
C ARG A 93 10.03 -22.47 -6.48
N GLY A 94 11.12 -21.77 -6.19
CA GLY A 94 12.04 -22.24 -5.16
C GLY A 94 11.23 -22.39 -3.88
N ARG A 95 11.42 -23.49 -3.15
CA ARG A 95 10.88 -23.58 -1.79
C ARG A 95 11.81 -22.79 -0.87
N GLN A 96 11.26 -22.00 0.05
CA GLN A 96 12.06 -21.40 1.11
C GLN A 96 12.76 -22.53 1.89
N ARG A 97 14.09 -22.49 1.94
CA ARG A 97 14.88 -23.33 2.86
C ARG A 97 14.74 -22.73 4.26
N PRO A 98 14.59 -23.53 5.32
CA PRO A 98 14.82 -23.07 6.68
C PRO A 98 16.15 -22.31 6.76
N LEU A 99 16.10 -21.05 7.18
CA LEU A 99 17.28 -20.25 7.48
C LEU A 99 17.65 -20.44 8.95
N THR A 100 18.92 -20.34 9.27
CA THR A 100 19.40 -20.26 10.65
C THR A 100 19.29 -18.83 11.19
N GLU A 101 19.31 -18.68 12.52
CA GLU A 101 19.33 -17.36 13.17
C GLU A 101 20.58 -16.53 12.81
N GLU A 102 21.69 -17.17 12.43
CA GLU A 102 22.90 -16.50 11.93
C GLU A 102 22.67 -15.97 10.51
N GLU A 103 22.15 -16.81 9.61
CA GLU A 103 21.79 -16.40 8.24
C GLU A 103 20.76 -15.27 8.22
N LEU A 104 19.79 -15.27 9.14
CA LEU A 104 18.82 -14.19 9.26
C LEU A 104 19.44 -12.89 9.76
N ARG A 105 20.33 -12.94 10.76
CA ARG A 105 21.08 -11.76 11.20
C ARG A 105 22.01 -11.22 10.11
N GLU A 106 22.64 -12.10 9.33
CA GLU A 106 23.45 -11.69 8.18
C GLU A 106 22.59 -11.04 7.09
N ALA A 107 21.41 -11.60 6.79
CA ALA A 107 20.47 -11.03 5.82
C ALA A 107 19.96 -9.65 6.26
N GLU A 108 19.54 -9.51 7.52
CA GLU A 108 19.10 -8.23 8.10
C GLU A 108 20.19 -7.17 8.05
N ALA A 109 21.45 -7.54 8.34
CA ALA A 109 22.59 -6.64 8.28
C ALA A 109 22.95 -6.22 6.84
N ASP A 110 22.93 -7.16 5.89
CA ASP A 110 23.21 -6.91 4.46
C ASP A 110 22.12 -6.05 3.79
N LEU A 111 20.86 -6.25 4.19
CA LEU A 111 19.69 -5.53 3.68
C LEU A 111 19.42 -4.20 4.41
N GLY A 112 20.13 -3.91 5.51
CA GLY A 112 19.95 -2.68 6.30
C GLY A 112 18.60 -2.58 7.02
N ILE A 113 17.93 -3.70 7.29
CA ILE A 113 16.58 -3.76 7.88
C ILE A 113 16.52 -4.81 8.99
N ALA A 114 15.60 -4.64 9.94
CA ALA A 114 15.13 -5.74 10.79
C ALA A 114 13.84 -6.28 10.19
N LEU A 115 13.70 -7.59 10.01
CA LEU A 115 12.48 -8.18 9.45
C LEU A 115 11.32 -8.14 10.49
N PRO A 116 10.04 -8.25 10.05
CA PRO A 116 8.92 -8.48 10.96
C PRO A 116 9.05 -9.83 11.67
N GLU A 117 8.69 -9.90 12.95
CA GLU A 117 8.88 -11.09 13.80
C GLU A 117 8.17 -12.34 13.23
N GLU A 118 6.91 -12.19 12.79
CA GLU A 118 6.15 -13.28 12.16
C GLU A 118 6.80 -13.78 10.85
N TYR A 119 7.42 -12.88 10.08
CA TYR A 119 8.13 -13.24 8.85
C TYR A 119 9.49 -13.87 9.14
N ARG A 120 10.18 -13.43 10.21
CA ARG A 120 11.38 -14.09 10.74
C ARG A 120 11.07 -15.54 11.13
N ALA A 121 9.98 -15.76 11.87
CA ALA A 121 9.51 -17.10 12.23
C ALA A 121 9.22 -17.98 11.00
N TYR A 122 8.57 -17.43 9.97
CA TYR A 122 8.35 -18.13 8.69
C TYR A 122 9.65 -18.53 7.98
N LEU A 123 10.69 -17.69 8.03
CA LEU A 123 11.97 -18.01 7.40
C LEU A 123 12.77 -19.06 8.18
N LEU A 124 12.59 -19.15 9.51
CA LEU A 124 13.15 -20.19 10.37
C LEU A 124 12.46 -21.55 10.14
N ASP A 125 11.13 -21.60 10.08
CA ASP A 125 10.35 -22.83 9.86
C ASP A 125 9.34 -22.70 8.70
N PRO A 126 9.82 -22.69 7.44
CA PRO A 126 8.97 -22.51 6.27
C PRO A 126 8.14 -23.77 5.94
N PRO A 127 6.83 -23.61 5.66
CA PRO A 127 5.95 -24.70 5.26
C PRO A 127 6.42 -25.40 3.98
N ALA A 128 5.90 -26.63 3.78
CA ALA A 128 6.39 -27.51 2.73
C ALA A 128 5.98 -27.10 1.30
N ASP A 129 5.00 -26.22 1.17
CA ASP A 129 4.35 -25.80 -0.08
C ASP A 129 5.17 -24.78 -0.90
N GLY A 130 6.04 -23.99 -0.26
CA GLY A 130 6.85 -22.97 -0.95
C GLY A 130 6.02 -21.82 -1.55
N LEU A 131 4.98 -21.36 -0.83
CA LEU A 131 4.06 -20.32 -1.31
C LEU A 131 4.72 -18.96 -1.64
N LEU A 132 5.78 -18.60 -0.91
CA LEU A 132 6.41 -17.28 -0.96
C LEU A 132 7.74 -17.29 -1.73
N ASN A 133 8.13 -16.13 -2.25
CA ASN A 133 9.40 -15.90 -2.92
C ASN A 133 10.57 -16.14 -1.94
N PRO A 134 11.46 -17.11 -2.18
CA PRO A 134 12.53 -17.43 -1.23
C PRO A 134 13.53 -16.31 -1.03
N LEU A 135 13.92 -16.05 0.22
CA LEU A 135 15.11 -15.28 0.57
C LEU A 135 16.33 -16.21 0.59
N SER A 136 17.38 -15.86 -0.17
CA SER A 136 18.66 -16.58 -0.19
C SER A 136 19.82 -15.67 -0.55
N ARG A 137 21.03 -16.04 -0.08
CA ARG A 137 22.29 -15.42 -0.50
C ARG A 137 22.61 -15.72 -1.97
N THR A 138 22.95 -14.69 -2.74
CA THR A 138 23.44 -14.73 -4.12
C THR A 138 24.85 -14.15 -4.20
N ALA A 139 25.37 -13.93 -5.41
CA ALA A 139 26.64 -13.22 -5.61
C ALA A 139 26.58 -11.73 -5.19
N ASP A 140 25.38 -11.14 -5.16
CA ASP A 140 25.15 -9.71 -4.91
C ASP A 140 24.74 -9.41 -3.45
N GLY A 141 24.74 -10.42 -2.58
CA GLY A 141 24.22 -10.36 -1.21
C GLY A 141 22.94 -11.16 -1.03
N TRP A 142 22.13 -10.83 -0.03
CA TRP A 142 20.85 -11.48 0.23
C TRP A 142 19.74 -10.94 -0.67
N ARG A 143 19.02 -11.81 -1.38
CA ARG A 143 17.99 -11.43 -2.35
C ARG A 143 16.77 -12.34 -2.27
N TRP A 144 15.59 -11.78 -2.52
CA TRP A 144 14.38 -12.55 -2.77
C TRP A 144 14.35 -13.04 -4.21
N ALA A 145 14.06 -14.32 -4.41
CA ALA A 145 13.91 -14.95 -5.72
C ALA A 145 12.54 -14.62 -6.32
N THR A 146 12.40 -13.37 -6.77
CA THR A 146 11.22 -12.79 -7.42
C THR A 146 11.56 -12.33 -8.84
N THR A 147 10.55 -12.09 -9.67
CA THR A 147 10.67 -11.43 -10.99
C THR A 147 10.30 -9.94 -10.94
N TYR A 148 9.80 -9.46 -9.81
CA TYR A 148 9.50 -8.04 -9.59
C TYR A 148 10.75 -7.32 -9.11
N ASP A 149 10.92 -6.07 -9.52
CA ASP A 149 11.97 -5.22 -8.96
C ASP A 149 11.66 -4.90 -7.48
N ILE A 150 12.68 -5.01 -6.64
CA ILE A 150 12.64 -4.61 -5.23
C ILE A 150 13.68 -3.50 -5.10
N ALA A 151 13.23 -2.32 -4.65
CA ALA A 151 14.11 -1.18 -4.40
C ALA A 151 14.96 -1.44 -3.14
N TYR A 152 15.99 -2.28 -3.26
CA TYR A 152 16.86 -2.69 -2.15
C TYR A 152 17.50 -1.50 -1.42
N ASP A 153 17.87 -0.46 -2.15
CA ASP A 153 18.39 0.82 -1.63
C ASP A 153 17.34 1.65 -0.87
N LEU A 154 16.05 1.37 -1.05
CA LEU A 154 14.94 1.99 -0.34
C LEU A 154 14.33 1.09 0.76
N LEU A 155 14.85 -0.11 1.02
CA LEU A 155 14.30 -1.01 2.05
C LEU A 155 14.40 -0.44 3.47
N ALA A 156 15.42 0.38 3.75
CA ALA A 156 15.59 1.08 5.02
C ALA A 156 14.78 2.39 5.13
N THR A 157 14.00 2.75 4.10
CA THR A 157 13.04 3.86 4.15
C THR A 157 11.67 3.35 4.59
N ASP A 158 10.90 4.17 5.31
CA ASP A 158 9.55 3.80 5.77
C ASP A 158 8.60 3.49 4.61
N PHE A 159 7.82 2.41 4.74
CA PHE A 159 6.76 2.11 3.77
C PHE A 159 5.66 3.19 3.80
N PRO A 160 5.42 3.92 2.69
CA PRO A 160 4.49 5.04 2.68
C PRO A 160 3.04 4.54 2.75
N HIS A 161 2.23 5.13 3.63
CA HIS A 161 0.80 4.82 3.67
C HIS A 161 0.13 5.22 2.33
N PRO A 162 -0.66 4.36 1.67
CA PRO A 162 -1.20 4.65 0.34
C PRO A 162 -1.99 5.95 0.15
N ASP A 163 -2.57 6.50 1.22
CA ASP A 163 -3.26 7.80 1.15
C ASP A 163 -2.30 9.00 1.03
N SER A 164 -1.00 8.84 1.35
CA SER A 164 -0.02 9.94 1.30
C SER A 164 0.22 10.44 -0.13
N TYR A 165 0.24 9.53 -1.11
CA TYR A 165 0.40 9.87 -2.52
C TYR A 165 -0.95 10.10 -3.24
N ARG A 166 -2.09 9.67 -2.69
CA ARG A 166 -3.43 10.06 -3.19
C ARG A 166 -3.74 11.53 -2.94
N ALA A 167 -3.20 12.10 -1.86
CA ALA A 167 -3.37 13.52 -1.53
C ALA A 167 -2.45 14.46 -2.35
N ALA A 168 -1.48 13.91 -3.09
CA ALA A 168 -0.55 14.67 -3.91
C ALA A 168 -1.20 15.06 -5.24
N GLY A 169 -1.87 16.23 -5.28
CA GLY A 169 -2.49 16.76 -6.50
C GLY A 169 -1.50 17.04 -7.65
N ASP A 170 -0.20 17.14 -7.34
CA ASP A 170 0.90 17.34 -8.29
C ASP A 170 1.75 16.06 -8.51
N SER A 171 1.09 14.89 -8.49
CA SER A 171 1.74 13.63 -8.85
C SER A 171 2.22 13.67 -10.32
N PRO A 172 3.33 12.99 -10.67
CA PRO A 172 3.75 12.86 -12.06
C PRO A 172 2.65 12.30 -12.97
N GLU A 173 1.82 11.39 -12.46
CA GLU A 173 0.63 10.83 -13.13
C GLU A 173 -0.33 11.91 -13.67
N ASN A 174 -0.43 13.08 -13.01
CA ASN A 174 -1.28 14.20 -13.46
C ASN A 174 -0.57 15.14 -14.46
N ARG A 175 0.73 14.93 -14.72
CA ARG A 175 1.60 15.76 -15.57
C ARG A 175 2.13 15.02 -16.80
N GLU A 176 1.46 13.95 -17.23
CA GLU A 176 1.79 13.21 -18.45
C GLU A 176 1.82 14.14 -19.68
N PRO A 177 2.96 14.27 -20.40
CA PRO A 177 3.06 15.11 -21.58
C PRO A 177 2.11 14.63 -22.68
N ARG A 178 1.37 15.54 -23.32
CA ARG A 178 0.53 15.23 -24.48
C ARG A 178 1.19 15.77 -25.74
N GLN A 179 1.18 15.00 -26.82
CA GLN A 179 1.85 15.40 -28.07
C GLN A 179 1.34 16.75 -28.63
N ASP A 180 0.04 17.03 -28.48
CA ASP A 180 -0.60 18.29 -28.91
C ASP A 180 -0.04 19.55 -28.19
N ASP A 181 0.59 19.40 -27.03
CA ASP A 181 1.15 20.51 -26.25
C ASP A 181 2.54 20.96 -26.78
N PHE A 182 3.11 20.26 -27.77
CA PHE A 182 4.47 20.48 -28.28
C PHE A 182 4.50 20.89 -29.75
N PRO A 183 5.44 21.78 -30.16
CA PRO A 183 5.51 22.26 -31.54
C PRO A 183 6.08 21.25 -32.54
N HIS A 184 6.73 20.19 -32.08
CA HIS A 184 7.30 19.10 -32.89
C HIS A 184 7.68 17.89 -32.02
N ASP A 185 7.71 16.70 -32.63
CA ASP A 185 7.93 15.42 -31.93
C ASP A 185 9.19 15.41 -31.05
N ALA A 186 10.33 15.93 -31.53
CA ALA A 186 11.57 15.97 -30.74
C ALA A 186 11.50 16.80 -29.43
N ALA A 187 10.49 17.67 -29.27
CA ALA A 187 10.23 18.37 -28.00
C ALA A 187 9.34 17.51 -27.08
N PHE A 188 8.35 16.82 -27.65
CA PHE A 188 7.54 15.83 -26.96
C PHE A 188 8.39 14.67 -26.44
N ASP A 189 9.23 14.04 -27.27
CA ASP A 189 10.10 12.91 -26.89
C ASP A 189 10.98 13.25 -25.68
N LYS A 190 11.52 14.49 -25.66
CA LYS A 190 12.34 14.99 -24.55
C LYS A 190 11.51 15.18 -23.27
N ALA A 191 10.30 15.73 -23.38
CA ALA A 191 9.41 15.90 -22.25
C ALA A 191 8.93 14.54 -21.70
N TRP A 192 8.54 13.63 -22.59
CA TRP A 192 8.15 12.25 -22.28
C TRP A 192 9.28 11.50 -21.55
N THR A 193 10.50 11.57 -22.05
CA THR A 193 11.67 10.92 -21.42
C THR A 193 11.94 11.45 -20.00
N ALA A 194 11.82 12.78 -19.81
CA ALA A 194 12.00 13.40 -18.49
C ALA A 194 10.87 13.02 -17.52
N TRP A 195 9.62 13.00 -18.00
CA TRP A 195 8.44 12.60 -17.23
C TRP A 195 8.49 11.12 -16.84
N ASN A 196 8.83 10.22 -17.76
CA ASN A 196 8.92 8.79 -17.50
C ASN A 196 9.97 8.48 -16.41
N ALA A 197 11.12 9.16 -16.42
CA ALA A 197 12.12 9.02 -15.37
C ALA A 197 11.67 9.57 -14.00
N GLU A 198 10.80 10.60 -13.97
CA GLU A 198 10.17 11.09 -12.74
C GLU A 198 9.09 10.12 -12.23
N GLU A 199 8.30 9.55 -13.15
CA GLU A 199 7.25 8.57 -12.90
C GLU A 199 7.84 7.28 -12.32
N GLU A 200 8.88 6.72 -12.93
CA GLU A 200 9.53 5.48 -12.49
C GLU A 200 10.02 5.58 -11.05
N GLU A 201 10.75 6.66 -10.71
CA GLU A 201 11.24 6.90 -9.34
C GLU A 201 10.08 7.22 -8.36
N TRP A 202 8.99 7.83 -8.82
CA TRP A 202 7.77 8.00 -8.03
C TRP A 202 7.09 6.67 -7.72
N GLN A 203 6.92 5.78 -8.70
CA GLN A 203 6.37 4.44 -8.48
C GLN A 203 7.29 3.57 -7.61
N ARG A 204 8.61 3.74 -7.74
CA ARG A 204 9.62 3.06 -6.94
C ARG A 204 9.51 3.44 -5.46
N ARG A 205 9.34 4.73 -5.16
CA ARG A 205 9.11 5.24 -3.79
C ARG A 205 7.85 4.72 -3.13
N LYS A 206 6.78 4.41 -3.88
CA LYS A 206 5.57 3.77 -3.31
C LYS A 206 5.83 2.34 -2.78
N ASN A 207 6.95 1.71 -3.18
CA ASN A 207 7.42 0.40 -2.70
C ASN A 207 8.60 0.51 -1.72
N ALA A 208 9.03 1.71 -1.32
CA ALA A 208 10.06 1.89 -0.30
C ALA A 208 9.68 1.12 0.98
N GLY A 209 10.64 0.51 1.67
CA GLY A 209 10.35 -0.24 2.90
C GLY A 209 9.47 -1.47 2.75
N ALA A 210 9.25 -2.01 1.54
CA ALA A 210 8.44 -3.21 1.31
C ALA A 210 9.12 -4.25 0.41
N ILE A 211 8.73 -5.52 0.58
CA ILE A 211 9.20 -6.66 -0.22
C ILE A 211 8.03 -7.35 -0.92
N VAL A 212 8.28 -7.96 -2.08
CA VAL A 212 7.28 -8.78 -2.78
C VAL A 212 7.28 -10.21 -2.20
N LEU A 213 6.29 -10.51 -1.36
CA LEU A 213 6.10 -11.84 -0.75
C LEU A 213 5.83 -12.91 -1.80
N ARG A 214 4.99 -12.58 -2.78
CA ARG A 214 4.42 -13.54 -3.73
C ARG A 214 4.03 -12.84 -5.01
N ASP A 215 4.44 -13.41 -6.14
CA ASP A 215 3.75 -13.22 -7.40
C ASP A 215 2.39 -13.94 -7.37
N ALA A 216 1.28 -13.24 -7.60
CA ALA A 216 -0.03 -13.88 -7.79
C ALA A 216 -0.12 -14.65 -9.13
N GLY A 217 0.80 -14.40 -10.07
CA GLY A 217 0.77 -14.92 -11.44
C GLY A 217 -0.14 -14.11 -12.37
N SER A 218 -0.83 -13.10 -11.82
CA SER A 218 -1.73 -12.17 -12.50
C SER A 218 -1.17 -10.73 -12.54
N GLY A 219 0.14 -10.54 -12.32
CA GLY A 219 0.79 -9.23 -12.28
C GLY A 219 0.54 -8.39 -11.02
N LEU A 220 -0.12 -8.97 -10.01
CA LEU A 220 -0.60 -8.25 -8.81
C LEU A 220 0.07 -8.84 -7.56
N PRO A 221 1.23 -8.32 -7.13
CA PRO A 221 1.99 -8.89 -6.03
C PRO A 221 1.33 -8.61 -4.66
N ALA A 222 1.57 -9.53 -3.73
CA ALA A 222 1.40 -9.25 -2.30
C ALA A 222 2.72 -8.64 -1.76
N LEU A 223 2.61 -7.47 -1.14
CA LEU A 223 3.72 -6.75 -0.51
C LEU A 223 3.70 -6.97 1.02
N LEU A 224 4.86 -7.11 1.64
CA LEU A 224 5.04 -7.00 3.09
C LEU A 224 5.82 -5.72 3.38
N ALA A 225 5.25 -4.84 4.21
CA ALA A 225 5.99 -3.72 4.77
C ALA A 225 7.03 -4.26 5.79
N VAL A 226 8.31 -3.98 5.57
CA VAL A 226 9.42 -4.41 6.43
C VAL A 226 10.01 -3.27 7.27
N THR A 227 9.78 -2.02 6.87
CA THR A 227 10.30 -0.81 7.55
C THR A 227 9.18 0.24 7.76
N GLY A 228 9.31 1.02 8.84
CA GLY A 228 8.39 2.11 9.17
C GLY A 228 7.16 1.71 10.00
N PRO A 229 6.22 2.66 10.24
CA PRO A 229 5.06 2.47 11.12
C PRO A 229 4.09 1.36 10.69
N LEU A 230 4.16 0.91 9.44
CA LEU A 230 3.32 -0.13 8.86
C LEU A 230 4.03 -1.51 8.83
N LYS A 231 5.23 -1.62 9.39
CA LYS A 231 6.03 -2.85 9.43
C LYS A 231 5.21 -4.05 9.93
N GLY A 232 5.32 -5.17 9.21
CA GLY A 232 4.62 -6.43 9.51
C GLY A 232 3.24 -6.57 8.85
N THR A 233 2.74 -5.52 8.19
CA THR A 233 1.45 -5.56 7.51
C THR A 233 1.55 -5.93 6.03
N VAL A 234 0.51 -6.60 5.53
CA VAL A 234 0.44 -7.13 4.15
C VAL A 234 -0.49 -6.28 3.27
N TRP A 235 -0.06 -6.04 2.04
CA TRP A 235 -0.73 -5.18 1.06
C TRP A 235 -0.84 -5.86 -0.29
N PHE A 236 -1.85 -5.49 -1.06
CA PHE A 236 -2.07 -5.88 -2.44
C PHE A 236 -1.66 -4.71 -3.34
N ASP A 237 -0.74 -4.93 -4.27
CA ASP A 237 -0.37 -3.92 -5.26
C ASP A 237 -1.30 -3.99 -6.48
N GLY A 238 -2.27 -3.08 -6.53
CA GLY A 238 -3.24 -2.99 -7.63
C GLY A 238 -2.73 -2.29 -8.89
N ARG A 239 -1.51 -1.74 -8.89
CA ARG A 239 -1.07 -0.74 -9.89
C ARG A 239 -0.93 -1.28 -11.31
N ALA A 240 -0.65 -2.57 -11.48
CA ALA A 240 -0.64 -3.19 -12.81
C ALA A 240 -2.00 -3.10 -13.54
N ASN A 241 -3.10 -2.88 -12.80
CA ASN A 241 -4.44 -2.66 -13.35
C ASN A 241 -4.92 -1.19 -13.17
N GLY A 242 -4.01 -0.23 -12.96
CA GLY A 242 -4.35 1.16 -12.63
C GLY A 242 -4.97 1.34 -11.24
N GLY A 243 -5.01 0.29 -10.42
CA GLY A 243 -5.51 0.33 -9.05
C GLY A 243 -4.47 0.86 -8.06
N PRO A 244 -4.88 1.34 -6.88
CA PRO A 244 -3.93 1.72 -5.83
C PRO A 244 -3.33 0.48 -5.14
N ILE A 245 -2.25 0.68 -4.39
CA ILE A 245 -1.88 -0.27 -3.32
C ILE A 245 -2.98 -0.24 -2.26
N LEU A 246 -3.49 -1.41 -1.91
CA LEU A 246 -4.58 -1.61 -0.95
C LEU A 246 -4.11 -2.50 0.19
N PRO A 247 -4.52 -2.24 1.44
CA PRO A 247 -4.25 -3.17 2.53
C PRO A 247 -4.96 -4.50 2.27
N LEU A 248 -4.27 -5.63 2.51
CA LEU A 248 -4.93 -6.93 2.62
C LEU A 248 -5.52 -7.01 4.03
N ARG A 249 -6.75 -6.48 4.14
CA ARG A 249 -7.47 -6.25 5.38
C ARG A 249 -8.16 -7.47 5.97
N ARG A 250 -8.21 -7.45 7.29
CA ARG A 250 -9.42 -7.82 8.04
C ARG A 250 -10.08 -6.55 8.59
N SER A 251 -11.40 -6.42 8.45
CA SER A 251 -12.23 -5.39 9.13
C SER A 251 -11.84 -3.90 9.01
N GLY A 252 -11.02 -3.50 8.04
CA GLY A 252 -10.69 -2.08 7.80
C GLY A 252 -9.27 -1.65 8.16
N LEU A 253 -8.43 -2.54 8.69
CA LEU A 253 -7.01 -2.28 8.96
C LEU A 253 -6.14 -3.23 8.11
N PRO A 254 -4.89 -2.85 7.75
CA PRO A 254 -3.94 -3.78 7.14
C PRO A 254 -3.74 -4.99 8.05
N GLY A 255 -3.93 -6.20 7.53
CA GLY A 255 -3.70 -7.44 8.29
C GLY A 255 -2.21 -7.69 8.49
N THR A 256 -1.86 -8.41 9.56
CA THR A 256 -0.48 -8.86 9.79
C THR A 256 -0.09 -9.99 8.83
N PHE A 257 1.21 -10.28 8.75
CA PHE A 257 1.71 -11.40 7.96
C PHE A 257 1.17 -12.75 8.47
N GLY A 258 1.10 -12.93 9.79
CA GLY A 258 0.55 -14.12 10.44
C GLY A 258 -0.93 -14.33 10.14
N GLU A 259 -1.74 -13.27 10.22
CA GLU A 259 -3.17 -13.31 9.85
C GLU A 259 -3.35 -13.70 8.37
N TRP A 260 -2.63 -13.03 7.47
CA TRP A 260 -2.71 -13.31 6.03
C TRP A 260 -2.26 -14.73 5.65
N LEU A 261 -1.25 -15.26 6.34
CA LEU A 261 -0.78 -16.63 6.14
C LEU A 261 -1.81 -17.66 6.66
N ALA A 262 -2.41 -17.41 7.82
CA ALA A 262 -3.43 -18.29 8.42
C ALA A 262 -4.73 -18.36 7.60
N GLU A 263 -5.09 -17.30 6.86
CA GLU A 263 -6.27 -17.26 5.99
C GLU A 263 -6.08 -17.99 4.64
N GLY A 264 -4.92 -18.63 4.40
CA GLY A 264 -4.69 -19.47 3.23
C GLY A 264 -4.19 -18.74 1.98
N THR A 265 -3.64 -17.52 2.15
CA THR A 265 -3.11 -16.67 1.06
C THR A 265 -4.12 -16.33 -0.05
N PRO A 266 -5.23 -15.64 0.27
CA PRO A 266 -6.20 -15.20 -0.73
C PRO A 266 -5.50 -14.41 -1.86
N SER A 267 -5.73 -14.84 -3.11
CA SER A 267 -5.09 -14.28 -4.31
C SER A 267 -5.82 -13.09 -4.93
N LYS A 268 -6.87 -12.60 -4.25
CA LYS A 268 -7.68 -11.46 -4.69
C LYS A 268 -7.99 -10.57 -3.48
N PRO A 269 -7.95 -9.23 -3.61
CA PRO A 269 -8.81 -8.39 -2.79
C PRO A 269 -10.27 -8.72 -3.14
N TRP A 270 -11.14 -8.61 -2.13
CA TRP A 270 -12.60 -8.72 -2.25
C TRP A 270 -13.18 -7.69 -3.23
#